data_AF-A0A3D0GQH6-F1
#
_entry.id   AF-A0A3D0GQH6-F1
#
_cell.length_a   1.000
_cell.length_b   1.000
_cell.length_c   1.000
_cell.angle_alpha   90.00
_cell.angle_beta   90.00
_cell.angle_gamma   90.00
#
_symmetry.space_group_name_H-M   'P 1'
#
loop_
_entity.id
_entity.type
_entity.pdbx_description
1 polymer ?
#
loop_
_entity_poly.entity_id
_entity_poly.type
_entity_poly.pdbx_seq_one_letter_code
_entity_poly.pdbx_strand_id
1 'polypeptide(L)'
;MNRREFIDLLMRSSAAMSAAGLGLGLTARAWSKSAAELYQIPSYGSARLLHITDTHAQLKPVYFREPNVNLGLGSAFNRWPHKVGKNLLSELGGLDPLHSHALT
;
A
#
# COMPACT_ATOMS: atom_id res chain seq x y z
N MET A 1 -31.20 -19.81 15.24
CA MET A 1 -30.42 -18.57 15.43
C MET A 1 -30.80 -17.60 14.32
N ASN A 2 -31.52 -16.55 14.67
CA ASN A 2 -32.06 -15.57 13.74
C ASN A 2 -31.03 -14.43 13.51
N ARG A 3 -31.09 -13.71 12.37
CA ARG A 3 -30.10 -12.65 12.04
C ARG A 3 -29.93 -11.62 13.16
N ARG A 4 -31.02 -11.27 13.84
CA ARG A 4 -31.02 -10.31 14.95
C ARG A 4 -30.31 -10.85 16.19
N GLU A 5 -30.50 -12.12 16.51
CA GLU A 5 -29.85 -12.78 17.66
C GLU A 5 -28.34 -12.91 17.43
N PHE A 6 -27.94 -13.21 16.20
CA PHE A 6 -26.52 -13.27 15.83
C PHE A 6 -25.83 -11.91 15.96
N ILE A 7 -26.47 -10.83 15.49
CA ILE A 7 -25.91 -9.47 15.59
C ILE A 7 -25.86 -9.00 17.06
N ASP A 8 -26.88 -9.31 17.87
CA ASP A 8 -26.87 -8.97 19.30
C ASP A 8 -25.72 -9.66 20.04
N LEU A 9 -25.51 -10.95 19.77
CA LEU A 9 -24.41 -11.73 20.35
C LEU A 9 -23.03 -11.18 19.93
N LEU A 10 -22.88 -10.79 18.65
CA LEU A 10 -21.64 -10.21 18.12
C LEU A 10 -21.33 -8.85 18.80
N MET A 11 -22.34 -7.99 18.95
CA MET A 11 -22.15 -6.69 19.60
C MET A 11 -21.78 -6.84 21.07
N ARG A 12 -22.45 -7.73 21.80
CA ARG A 12 -22.19 -7.96 23.23
C ARG A 12 -20.83 -8.59 23.47
N SER A 13 -20.41 -9.53 22.62
CA SER A 13 -19.07 -10.12 22.69
C SER A 13 -17.98 -9.08 22.36
N SER A 14 -18.18 -8.22 21.35
CA SER A 14 -17.23 -7.14 21.06
C SER A 14 -17.09 -6.15 22.22
N ALA A 15 -18.20 -5.78 22.87
CA ALA A 15 -18.18 -4.88 24.03
C ALA A 15 -17.47 -5.52 25.24
N ALA A 16 -17.72 -6.80 25.50
CA ALA A 16 -17.07 -7.55 26.57
C ALA A 16 -15.55 -7.68 26.33
N MET A 17 -15.13 -7.95 25.10
CA MET A 17 -13.70 -8.01 24.74
C MET A 17 -13.03 -6.64 24.88
N SER A 18 -13.70 -5.56 24.46
CA SER A 18 -13.20 -4.19 24.65
C SER A 18 -13.07 -3.82 26.13
N ALA A 19 -14.04 -4.19 26.98
CA ALA A 19 -13.99 -3.94 28.42
C ALA A 19 -12.90 -4.77 29.13
N ALA A 20 -12.59 -5.96 28.61
CA ALA A 20 -11.51 -6.82 29.09
C ALA A 20 -10.11 -6.36 28.66
N GLY A 21 -9.97 -5.23 27.96
CA GLY A 21 -8.69 -4.74 27.43
C GLY A 21 -8.15 -5.57 26.26
N LEU A 22 -8.86 -6.62 25.85
CA LEU A 22 -8.64 -7.40 24.63
C LEU A 22 -9.25 -6.63 23.46
N GLY A 23 -8.70 -5.45 23.20
CA GLY A 23 -9.18 -4.58 22.13
C GLY A 23 -9.15 -5.31 20.80
N LEU A 24 -10.32 -5.70 20.28
CA LEU A 24 -10.59 -5.80 18.85
C LEU A 24 -10.62 -4.41 18.19
N GLY A 25 -9.97 -3.43 18.80
CA GLY A 25 -9.52 -2.20 18.19
C GLY A 25 -8.44 -2.49 17.16
N LEU A 26 -8.77 -3.30 16.14
CA LEU A 26 -8.31 -3.07 14.78
C LEU A 26 -8.87 -1.72 14.34
N THR A 27 -8.43 -0.69 15.03
CA THR A 27 -8.63 0.67 14.62
C THR A 27 -7.99 0.73 13.23
N ALA A 28 -8.74 1.24 12.26
CA ALA A 28 -8.19 1.66 10.98
C ALA A 28 -6.96 2.60 11.15
N ARG A 29 -6.73 3.12 12.38
CA ARG A 29 -5.53 3.86 12.80
C ARG A 29 -4.25 3.03 12.83
N ALA A 30 -4.27 1.73 13.11
CA ALA A 30 -3.03 0.91 13.09
C ALA A 30 -2.50 0.71 11.65
N TRP A 31 -3.36 0.88 10.65
CA TRP A 31 -3.01 0.85 9.22
C TRP A 31 -2.57 2.22 8.68
N SER A 32 -2.65 3.25 9.51
CA SER A 32 -2.32 4.63 9.17
C SER A 32 -0.96 5.01 9.78
N LYS A 33 0.13 4.36 9.35
CA LYS A 33 1.32 5.19 9.13
C LYS A 33 0.85 6.28 8.16
N SER A 34 0.82 7.52 8.63
CA SER A 34 0.14 8.57 7.88
C SER A 34 0.88 8.70 6.54
N ALA A 35 0.19 8.66 5.40
CA ALA A 35 0.85 8.85 4.10
C ALA A 35 1.66 10.16 4.04
N ALA A 36 1.36 11.11 4.93
CA ALA A 36 2.14 12.32 5.18
C ALA A 36 3.59 12.05 5.62
N GLU A 37 3.88 10.97 6.35
CA GLU A 37 5.24 10.59 6.77
C GLU A 37 6.14 10.26 5.57
N LEU A 38 5.59 9.71 4.47
CA LEU A 38 6.35 9.41 3.26
C LEU A 38 6.99 10.67 2.65
N TYR A 39 6.36 11.83 2.84
CA TYR A 39 6.84 13.11 2.32
C TYR A 39 7.76 13.85 3.30
N GLN A 40 7.93 13.37 4.54
CA GLN A 40 8.80 13.97 5.55
C GLN A 40 10.24 13.51 5.40
N ILE A 41 10.81 13.73 4.21
CA ILE A 41 12.20 13.33 3.90
C ILE A 41 13.15 14.46 4.33
N PRO A 42 14.17 14.18 5.18
CA PRO A 42 15.12 15.20 5.58
C PRO A 42 15.87 15.80 4.38
N SER A 43 16.33 17.03 4.53
CA SER A 43 17.24 17.64 3.55
C SER A 43 18.59 16.94 3.57
N TYR A 44 19.12 16.65 2.38
CA TYR A 44 20.40 15.97 2.20
C TYR A 44 21.13 16.54 0.99
N GLY A 45 22.45 16.70 1.10
CA GLY A 45 23.31 17.20 0.03
C GLY A 45 23.13 18.69 -0.29
N SER A 46 23.68 19.10 -1.43
CA SER A 46 23.68 20.50 -1.88
C SER A 46 22.53 20.87 -2.82
N ALA A 47 21.89 19.89 -3.44
CA ALA A 47 20.80 20.08 -4.39
C ALA A 47 19.76 18.95 -4.28
N ARG A 48 18.50 19.27 -4.54
CA ARG A 48 17.38 18.30 -4.59
C ARG A 48 16.76 18.34 -5.98
N LEU A 49 16.82 17.22 -6.70
CA LEU A 49 16.15 17.05 -7.98
C LEU A 49 14.74 16.47 -7.76
N LEU A 50 13.72 17.17 -8.25
CA LEU A 50 12.36 16.67 -8.31
C LEU A 50 12.06 16.24 -9.75
N HIS A 51 11.91 14.93 -9.98
CA HIS A 51 11.74 14.37 -11.32
C HIS A 51 10.34 13.75 -11.46
N ILE A 52 9.63 14.15 -12.50
CA ILE A 52 8.32 13.62 -12.89
C ILE A 52 8.27 13.58 -14.43
N THR A 53 7.70 12.52 -15.00
CA THR A 53 7.56 12.35 -16.45
C THR A 53 6.14 11.90 -16.80
N ASP A 54 5.81 11.96 -18.09
CA ASP A 54 4.64 11.29 -18.67
C ASP A 54 3.32 11.54 -17.93
N THR A 55 3.10 12.78 -17.49
CA THR A 55 1.85 13.16 -16.84
C THR A 55 0.65 13.14 -17.78
N HIS A 56 0.89 13.06 -19.11
CA HIS A 56 -0.14 13.06 -20.15
C HIS A 56 -1.18 14.18 -20.00
N ALA A 57 -0.77 15.34 -19.45
CA ALA A 57 -1.66 16.46 -19.11
C ALA A 57 -2.86 16.06 -18.22
N GLN A 58 -2.67 15.09 -17.32
CA GLN A 58 -3.71 14.62 -16.41
C GLN A 58 -4.00 15.65 -15.30
N LEU A 59 -5.03 16.48 -15.51
CA LEU A 59 -5.38 17.59 -14.59
C LEU A 59 -6.21 17.15 -13.37
N LYS A 60 -6.84 15.99 -13.44
CA LYS A 60 -7.69 15.43 -12.38
C LYS A 60 -7.14 14.08 -11.92
N PRO A 61 -7.31 13.70 -10.63
CA PRO A 61 -6.87 12.39 -10.14
C PRO A 61 -7.47 11.24 -10.97
N VAL A 62 -6.65 10.22 -11.22
CA VAL A 62 -7.05 8.99 -11.93
C VAL A 62 -6.52 7.75 -11.22
N TYR A 63 -7.21 6.64 -11.45
CA TYR A 63 -6.72 5.32 -11.09
C TYR A 63 -5.85 4.81 -12.24
N PHE A 64 -4.55 4.81 -12.04
CA PHE A 64 -3.59 4.21 -12.96
C PHE A 64 -3.19 2.83 -12.42
N ARG A 65 -3.13 1.83 -13.30
CA ARG A 65 -2.71 0.48 -12.95
C ARG A 65 -1.52 0.09 -13.81
N GLU A 66 -0.47 -0.38 -13.17
CA GLU A 66 0.68 -0.92 -13.85
C GLU A 66 0.35 -2.18 -14.67
N PRO A 67 1.12 -2.47 -15.74
CA PRO A 67 0.91 -3.65 -16.55
C PRO A 67 1.10 -4.94 -15.74
N ASN A 68 0.17 -5.88 -15.90
CA ASN A 68 0.29 -7.21 -15.29
C ASN A 68 1.23 -8.16 -16.07
N VAL A 69 1.61 -7.80 -17.29
CA VAL A 69 2.56 -8.52 -18.14
C VAL A 69 3.44 -7.51 -18.84
N ASN A 70 4.76 -7.69 -18.74
CA ASN A 70 5.75 -6.96 -19.52
C ASN A 70 6.81 -7.96 -20.02
N LEU A 71 7.05 -8.00 -21.33
CA LEU A 71 7.89 -9.03 -21.96
C LEU A 71 9.23 -8.45 -22.38
N GLY A 72 10.30 -8.91 -21.73
CA GLY A 72 11.68 -8.63 -22.14
C GLY A 72 12.23 -9.79 -22.97
N LEU A 73 12.90 -9.47 -24.08
CA LEU A 73 13.52 -10.46 -24.98
C LEU A 73 15.05 -10.37 -24.94
N GLY A 74 15.72 -11.50 -25.19
CA GLY A 74 17.19 -11.56 -25.23
C GLY A 74 17.83 -11.05 -23.95
N SER A 75 18.72 -10.06 -24.08
CA SER A 75 19.43 -9.45 -22.95
C SER A 75 18.54 -8.69 -21.96
N ALA A 76 17.29 -8.40 -22.32
CA ALA A 76 16.31 -7.71 -21.46
C ALA A 76 15.44 -8.70 -20.65
N PHE A 77 15.59 -10.01 -20.87
CA PHE A 77 14.83 -11.02 -20.16
C PHE A 77 15.04 -10.93 -18.65
N ASN A 78 13.95 -10.86 -17.90
CA ASN A 78 13.96 -10.76 -16.44
C ASN A 78 14.81 -9.59 -15.90
N ARG A 79 14.89 -8.48 -16.64
CA ARG A 79 15.51 -7.23 -16.21
C ARG A 79 14.45 -6.15 -16.10
N TRP A 80 14.74 -5.13 -15.31
CA TRP A 80 13.95 -3.89 -15.35
C TRP A 80 14.01 -3.29 -16.76
N PRO A 81 12.91 -2.76 -17.30
CA PRO A 81 11.58 -2.55 -16.69
C PRO A 81 10.59 -3.73 -16.89
N HIS A 82 11.05 -4.90 -17.36
CA HIS A 82 10.19 -6.03 -17.73
C HIS A 82 9.75 -6.92 -16.56
N LYS A 83 10.05 -6.54 -15.32
CA LYS A 83 9.51 -7.20 -14.13
C LYS A 83 8.26 -6.49 -13.67
N VAL A 84 7.24 -7.26 -13.29
CA VAL A 84 5.93 -6.74 -12.88
C VAL A 84 5.43 -7.45 -11.63
N GLY A 85 4.61 -6.76 -10.84
CA GLY A 85 3.95 -7.30 -9.66
C GLY A 85 4.91 -7.95 -8.65
N LYS A 86 4.61 -9.19 -8.24
CA LYS A 86 5.38 -9.90 -7.21
C LYS A 86 6.87 -10.08 -7.56
N ASN A 87 7.18 -10.24 -8.84
CA ASN A 87 8.55 -10.42 -9.31
C ASN A 87 9.36 -9.13 -9.22
N LEU A 88 8.70 -7.97 -9.41
CA LEU A 88 9.31 -6.66 -9.17
C LEU A 88 9.53 -6.45 -7.67
N LEU A 89 8.48 -6.66 -6.86
CA LEU A 89 8.53 -6.48 -5.41
C LEU A 89 9.59 -7.35 -4.72
N SER A 90 9.84 -8.58 -5.21
CA SER A 90 10.87 -9.45 -4.65
C SER A 90 12.30 -8.90 -4.79
N GLU A 91 12.58 -8.06 -5.79
CA GLU A 91 13.92 -7.48 -5.98
C GLU A 91 14.17 -6.24 -5.13
N LEU A 92 13.11 -5.54 -4.73
CA LEU A 92 13.19 -4.29 -3.95
C LEU A 92 13.50 -4.53 -2.46
N GLY A 93 13.55 -5.79 -2.02
CA GLY A 93 13.66 -6.16 -0.60
C GLY A 93 12.31 -6.03 0.11
N GLY A 94 12.14 -6.67 1.26
CA GLY A 94 10.86 -6.77 1.98
C GLY A 94 10.30 -5.42 2.45
N LEU A 95 9.65 -4.71 1.54
CA LEU A 95 8.98 -3.44 1.79
C LEU A 95 7.72 -3.66 2.61
N ASP A 96 7.46 -2.71 3.50
CA ASP A 96 6.18 -2.60 4.21
C ASP A 96 5.01 -2.46 3.20
N PRO A 97 3.79 -2.92 3.50
CA PRO A 97 2.68 -2.90 2.53
C PRO A 97 2.39 -1.52 1.93
N LEU A 98 2.55 -0.45 2.71
CA LEU A 98 2.38 0.92 2.22
C LEU A 98 3.41 1.27 1.14
N HIS A 99 4.67 0.89 1.35
CA HIS A 99 5.76 1.15 0.41
C HIS A 99 5.68 0.23 -0.81
N SER A 100 5.20 -1.00 -0.62
CA SER A 100 4.94 -1.93 -1.74
C SER A 100 3.85 -1.39 -2.67
N HIS A 101 2.76 -0.82 -2.12
CA HIS A 101 1.69 -0.24 -2.93
C HIS A 101 2.12 1.01 -3.70
N ALA A 102 3.09 1.78 -3.19
CA ALA A 102 3.62 2.92 -3.94
C ALA A 102 4.37 2.50 -5.23
N LEU A 103 4.66 1.22 -5.39
CA LEU A 103 5.42 0.65 -6.51
C LEU A 103 4.58 -0.36 -7.35
N THR A 104 3.26 -0.46 -7.10
CA THR A 104 2.30 -1.33 -7.82
C THR A 104 0.88 -0.75 -7.85
#